data_AF-A0A8D8AY75-F1
#
_entry.id   AF-A0A8D8AY75-F1
#
_cell.length_a   1.000
_cell.length_b   1.000
_cell.length_c   1.000
_cell.angle_alpha   90.00
_cell.angle_beta   90.00
_cell.angle_gamma   90.00
#
_symmetry.space_group_name_H-M   'P 1'
#
loop_
_entity.id
_entity.type
_entity.pdbx_description
1 polymer ?
#
loop_
_entity_poly.entity_id
_entity_poly.type
_entity_poly.pdbx_seq_one_letter_code
_entity_poly.pdbx_strand_id
1 'polypeptide(L)'
;MRIPNSSGILKSGGAANNYTGGIVSSLIQLGLAEQQLEKYSTKYSERLRAAADVLEAKLPAGCSFERPKGGYFIWIRFPEGVDCVDFNQYSLKHFGVTAIAGSRFASGATHRNFLRVTFAFH
;
A
#
# COMPACT_ATOMS: atom_id res chain seq x y z
N MET A 1 23.34 -41.67 2.13
CA MET A 1 23.06 -40.26 1.79
C MET A 1 21.65 -39.92 2.28
N ARG A 2 21.51 -39.24 3.43
CA ARG A 2 20.20 -38.86 4.01
C ARG A 2 19.88 -37.44 3.54
N ILE A 3 18.83 -37.27 2.73
CA ILE A 3 18.31 -35.94 2.37
C ILE A 3 17.54 -35.41 3.58
N PRO A 4 17.86 -34.23 4.13
CA PRO A 4 17.17 -33.70 5.30
C PRO A 4 15.71 -33.33 4.95
N ASN A 5 14.74 -33.98 5.60
CA ASN A 5 13.30 -33.71 5.52
C ASN A 5 12.87 -32.34 6.14
N SER A 6 13.81 -31.40 6.30
CA SER A 6 13.59 -30.08 6.92
C SER A 6 13.61 -28.92 5.93
N SER A 7 13.88 -29.16 4.64
CA SER A 7 13.80 -28.09 3.63
C SER A 7 12.36 -27.64 3.42
N GLY A 8 12.08 -26.36 3.67
CA GLY A 8 10.78 -25.74 3.43
C GLY A 8 10.32 -25.86 1.97
N ILE A 9 11.26 -26.02 1.03
CA ILE A 9 10.99 -26.26 -0.39
C ILE A 9 10.31 -27.62 -0.63
N LEU A 10 10.64 -28.64 0.17
CA LEU A 10 10.05 -29.98 0.06
C LEU A 10 8.72 -30.10 0.81
N LYS A 11 8.49 -29.28 1.85
CA LYS A 11 7.27 -29.30 2.67
C LYS A 11 6.16 -28.36 2.19
N SER A 12 6.47 -27.38 1.35
CA SER A 12 5.54 -26.33 0.93
C SER A 12 5.42 -26.24 -0.59
N GLY A 13 4.73 -27.18 -1.22
CA GLY A 13 3.90 -26.95 -2.42
C GLY A 13 4.50 -26.32 -3.69
N GLY A 14 5.83 -26.23 -3.83
CA GLY A 14 6.50 -25.77 -5.06
C GLY A 14 7.63 -24.78 -4.78
N ALA A 15 8.79 -25.01 -5.41
CA ALA A 15 9.86 -24.02 -5.43
C ALA A 15 9.40 -22.78 -6.23
N ALA A 16 9.96 -21.59 -5.94
CA ALA A 16 9.80 -20.44 -6.82
C ALA A 16 10.10 -20.87 -8.27
N ASN A 17 9.24 -20.49 -9.21
CA ASN A 17 9.39 -20.93 -10.60
C ASN A 17 10.81 -20.58 -11.10
N ASN A 18 11.61 -21.60 -11.40
CA ASN A 18 13.02 -21.44 -11.78
C ASN A 18 13.18 -20.56 -13.02
N TYR A 19 12.23 -20.58 -13.95
CA TYR A 19 12.22 -19.72 -15.14
C TYR A 19 12.00 -18.26 -14.75
N THR A 20 11.00 -17.97 -13.92
CA THR A 20 10.76 -16.62 -13.41
C THR A 20 11.93 -16.12 -12.57
N GLY A 21 12.52 -16.98 -11.74
CA GLY A 21 13.72 -16.67 -10.97
C GLY A 21 14.91 -16.33 -11.86
N GLY A 22 15.10 -17.06 -12.96
CA GLY A 22 16.10 -16.76 -13.99
C GLY A 22 15.90 -15.38 -14.62
N ILE A 23 14.65 -15.04 -15.01
CA ILE A 23 14.32 -13.72 -15.55
C ILE A 23 14.63 -12.61 -14.55
N VAL A 24 14.18 -12.74 -13.29
CA VAL A 24 14.43 -11.74 -12.24
C VAL A 24 15.94 -11.58 -11.99
N SER A 25 16.68 -12.70 -11.96
CA SER A 25 18.14 -12.68 -11.83
C SER A 25 18.79 -11.90 -12.98
N SER A 26 18.39 -12.15 -14.22
CA SER A 26 18.89 -11.40 -15.38
C SER A 26 18.52 -9.92 -15.31
N LEU A 27 17.30 -9.56 -14.90
CA LEU A 27 16.90 -8.16 -14.72
C LEU A 27 17.78 -7.43 -13.70
N ILE A 28 18.15 -8.10 -12.61
CA ILE A 28 19.04 -7.54 -11.58
C ILE A 28 20.47 -7.42 -12.12
N GLN A 29 21.02 -8.49 -12.70
CA GLN A 29 22.40 -8.53 -13.20
C GLN A 29 22.65 -7.53 -14.33
N LEU A 30 21.64 -7.27 -15.16
CA LEU A 30 21.71 -6.29 -16.25
C LEU A 30 21.42 -4.84 -15.78
N GLY A 31 21.17 -4.61 -14.49
CA GLY A 31 20.83 -3.28 -13.94
C GLY A 31 19.44 -2.77 -14.34
N LEU A 32 18.64 -3.57 -15.04
CA LEU A 32 17.32 -3.20 -15.52
C LEU A 32 16.32 -3.02 -14.36
N ALA A 33 16.47 -3.80 -13.30
CA ALA A 33 15.64 -3.67 -12.10
C ALA A 33 15.81 -2.30 -11.42
N GLU A 34 17.05 -1.82 -11.31
CA GLU A 34 17.38 -0.52 -10.72
C GLU A 34 16.84 0.64 -11.56
N GLN A 35 17.03 0.58 -12.89
CA GLN A 35 16.45 1.56 -13.81
C GLN A 35 14.92 1.64 -13.72
N GLN A 36 14.24 0.52 -13.53
CA GLN A 36 12.80 0.51 -13.32
C GLN A 36 12.43 1.08 -11.95
N LEU A 37 13.19 0.74 -10.91
CA LEU A 37 12.98 1.25 -9.56
C LEU A 37 13.09 2.78 -9.51
N GLU A 38 14.09 3.37 -10.16
CA GLU A 38 14.25 4.83 -10.26
C GLU A 38 13.03 5.48 -10.93
N LYS A 39 12.57 4.94 -12.05
CA LYS A 39 11.39 5.43 -12.77
C LYS A 39 10.14 5.40 -11.88
N TYR A 40 9.89 4.29 -11.19
CA TYR A 40 8.75 4.16 -10.29
C TYR A 40 8.87 5.07 -9.06
N SER A 41 10.07 5.18 -8.49
CA SER A 41 10.34 6.03 -7.32
C SER A 41 10.02 7.50 -7.64
N THR A 42 10.52 8.02 -8.76
CA THR A 42 10.22 9.40 -9.20
C THR A 42 8.72 9.60 -9.41
N LYS A 43 8.06 8.70 -10.15
CA LYS A 43 6.63 8.82 -10.44
C LYS A 43 5.76 8.74 -9.17
N TYR A 44 6.09 7.85 -8.24
CA TYR A 44 5.36 7.76 -6.98
C TYR A 44 5.64 8.92 -6.04
N SER A 45 6.85 9.49 -6.07
CA SER A 45 7.17 10.71 -5.33
C SER A 45 6.33 11.90 -5.81
N GLU A 46 6.17 12.06 -7.13
CA GLU A 46 5.30 13.09 -7.73
C GLU A 46 3.84 12.91 -7.31
N ARG A 47 3.32 11.68 -7.39
CA ARG A 47 1.94 11.36 -6.97
C ARG A 47 1.71 11.58 -5.48
N LEU A 48 2.67 11.16 -4.65
CA LEU A 48 2.64 11.38 -3.20
C LEU A 48 2.61 12.88 -2.88
N ARG A 49 3.46 13.67 -3.55
CA ARG A 49 3.48 15.12 -3.38
C ARG A 49 2.13 15.74 -3.75
N ALA A 50 1.58 15.41 -4.92
CA ALA A 50 0.28 15.92 -5.35
C ALA A 50 -0.85 15.55 -4.38
N ALA A 51 -0.89 14.29 -3.93
CA ALA A 51 -1.89 13.83 -2.97
C ALA A 51 -1.75 14.53 -1.61
N ALA A 52 -0.52 14.64 -1.08
CA ALA A 52 -0.26 15.31 0.18
C ALA A 52 -0.60 16.81 0.12
N ASP A 53 -0.22 17.50 -0.95
CA ASP A 53 -0.49 18.94 -1.12
C ASP A 53 -2.01 19.21 -1.18
N VAL A 54 -2.79 18.33 -1.83
CA VAL A 54 -4.26 18.41 -1.83
C VAL A 54 -4.85 18.16 -0.44
N LEU A 55 -4.34 17.17 0.28
CA LEU A 55 -4.80 16.85 1.63
C LEU A 55 -4.47 18.01 2.60
N GLU A 56 -3.28 18.59 2.55
CA GLU A 56 -2.90 19.76 3.35
C GLU A 56 -3.83 20.96 3.09
N ALA A 57 -4.21 21.19 1.82
CA ALA A 57 -5.04 22.33 1.45
C ALA A 57 -6.54 22.13 1.68
N LYS A 58 -7.03 20.89 1.72
CA LYS A 58 -8.48 20.57 1.68
C LYS A 58 -8.97 19.73 2.86
N LEU A 59 -8.11 19.24 3.74
CA LEU A 59 -8.58 18.50 4.91
C LEU A 59 -9.49 19.38 5.78
N PRO A 60 -10.68 18.90 6.17
CA PRO A 60 -11.53 19.61 7.09
C PRO A 60 -10.92 19.64 8.51
N ALA A 61 -11.33 20.62 9.31
CA ALA A 61 -10.92 20.73 10.69
C ALA A 61 -11.26 19.45 11.48
N GLY A 62 -10.31 19.00 12.31
CA GLY A 62 -10.43 17.79 13.12
C GLY A 62 -9.95 16.51 12.42
N CYS A 63 -9.74 16.54 11.10
CA CYS A 63 -8.97 15.50 10.43
C CYS A 63 -7.47 15.81 10.50
N SER A 64 -6.63 14.79 10.50
CA SER A 64 -5.18 14.94 10.39
C SER A 64 -4.55 13.83 9.59
N PHE A 65 -3.40 14.10 8.99
CA PHE A 65 -2.55 13.09 8.37
C PHE A 65 -1.09 13.49 8.56
N GLU A 66 -0.20 12.51 8.50
CA GLU A 66 1.25 12.75 8.47
C GLU A 66 1.74 12.55 7.05
N ARG A 67 2.55 13.49 6.54
CA ARG A 67 3.12 13.42 5.20
C ARG A 67 4.14 12.28 5.13
N PRO A 68 3.87 11.20 4.37
CA PRO A 68 4.80 10.10 4.24
C PRO A 68 6.08 10.53 3.50
N LYS A 69 7.20 9.85 3.78
CA LYS A 69 8.46 10.02 3.04
C LYS A 69 8.58 9.09 1.81
N GLY A 70 7.66 8.15 1.66
CA GLY A 70 7.65 7.15 0.58
C GLY A 70 6.58 6.08 0.79
N GLY A 71 6.55 5.09 -0.09
CA GLY A 71 5.58 3.99 -0.08
C GLY A 71 4.42 4.25 -1.05
N TYR A 72 3.22 3.74 -0.70
CA TYR A 72 2.07 3.68 -1.60
C TYR A 72 0.76 4.19 -1.00
N PHE A 73 0.78 4.56 0.29
CA PHE A 73 -0.42 4.86 1.07
C PHE A 73 -0.25 6.11 1.94
N ILE A 74 -1.34 6.86 2.09
CA ILE A 74 -1.49 7.93 3.08
C ILE A 74 -2.59 7.51 4.07
N TRP A 75 -2.35 7.78 5.34
CA TRP A 75 -3.30 7.51 6.42
C TRP A 75 -3.90 8.81 6.91
N ILE A 76 -5.23 8.88 6.85
CA ILE A 76 -6.01 10.02 7.34
C ILE A 76 -6.69 9.58 8.63
N ARG A 77 -6.49 10.34 9.71
CA ARG A 77 -7.21 10.22 10.97
C ARG A 77 -8.38 11.20 10.97
N PHE A 78 -9.57 10.69 11.27
CA PHE A 78 -10.79 11.47 11.45
C PHE A 78 -11.03 11.72 12.95
N PRO A 79 -11.89 12.71 13.28
CA PRO A 79 -12.33 12.94 14.65
C PRO A 79 -12.89 11.67 15.30
N GLU A 80 -12.79 11.60 16.63
CA GLU A 80 -13.40 10.52 17.39
C GLU A 80 -14.93 10.51 17.18
N GLY A 81 -15.49 9.34 16.93
CA GLY A 81 -16.91 9.15 16.60
C GLY A 81 -17.22 8.98 15.11
N VAL A 82 -16.27 9.28 14.20
CA VAL A 82 -16.44 8.98 12.77
C VAL A 82 -16.11 7.51 12.49
N ASP A 83 -17.06 6.77 11.93
CA ASP A 83 -16.82 5.44 11.38
C ASP A 83 -16.43 5.52 9.89
N CYS A 84 -15.16 5.27 9.61
CA CYS A 84 -14.62 5.28 8.25
C CYS A 84 -15.14 4.12 7.39
N VAL A 85 -15.72 3.06 7.98
CA VAL A 85 -16.39 2.00 7.22
C VAL A 85 -17.64 2.56 6.54
N ASP A 86 -18.48 3.25 7.31
CA ASP A 86 -19.72 3.86 6.82
C ASP A 86 -19.42 5.03 5.89
N PHE A 87 -18.43 5.86 6.25
CA PHE A 87 -17.96 6.95 5.39
C PHE A 87 -17.46 6.45 4.03
N ASN A 88 -16.75 5.32 4.00
CA ASN A 88 -16.28 4.75 2.75
C ASN A 88 -17.43 4.22 1.88
N GLN A 89 -18.44 3.59 2.48
CA GLN A 89 -19.64 3.17 1.77
C GLN A 89 -20.41 4.36 1.18
N TYR A 90 -20.55 5.44 1.97
CA TYR A 90 -21.13 6.70 1.52
C TYR A 90 -20.35 7.30 0.34
N SER A 91 -19.02 7.36 0.46
CA SER A 91 -18.13 7.89 -0.58
C SER A 91 -18.25 7.10 -1.90
N LEU A 92 -18.31 5.77 -1.81
CA LEU A 92 -18.49 4.92 -2.98
C LEU A 92 -19.85 5.14 -3.64
N LYS A 93 -20.92 5.21 -2.85
CA LYS A 93 -22.30 5.35 -3.34
C LYS A 93 -22.56 6.70 -4.01
N HIS A 94 -22.00 7.78 -3.46
CA HIS A 94 -22.33 9.14 -3.89
C HIS A 94 -21.28 9.78 -4.81
N PHE A 95 -20.01 9.35 -4.71
CA PHE A 95 -18.90 9.96 -5.45
C PHE A 95 -18.08 8.97 -6.28
N GLY A 96 -18.39 7.66 -6.20
CA GLY A 96 -17.61 6.62 -6.90
C GLY A 96 -16.18 6.48 -6.39
N VAL A 97 -15.86 7.04 -5.21
CA VAL A 97 -14.53 7.00 -4.62
C VAL A 97 -14.49 5.93 -3.53
N THR A 98 -13.46 5.09 -3.56
CA THR A 98 -13.23 4.07 -2.54
C THR A 98 -11.85 4.18 -1.93
N ALA A 99 -11.79 3.94 -0.64
CA ALA A 99 -10.59 3.82 0.16
C ALA A 99 -10.73 2.61 1.09
N ILE A 100 -9.77 2.39 2.00
CA ILE A 100 -9.83 1.25 2.91
C ILE A 100 -9.85 1.76 4.35
N ALA A 101 -10.89 1.40 5.09
CA ALA A 101 -10.99 1.71 6.52
C ALA A 101 -9.87 1.03 7.32
N GLY A 102 -9.31 1.74 8.30
CA GLY A 102 -8.22 1.31 9.16
C GLY A 102 -8.56 0.11 10.03
N SER A 103 -9.84 -0.11 10.32
CA SER A 103 -10.34 -1.29 11.03
C SER A 103 -9.96 -2.62 10.37
N ARG A 104 -9.68 -2.65 9.06
CA ARG A 104 -9.18 -3.86 8.37
C ARG A 104 -7.73 -4.21 8.71
N PHE A 105 -6.98 -3.28 9.33
CA PHE A 105 -5.56 -3.43 9.67
C PHE A 105 -5.33 -3.51 11.18
N ALA A 106 -6.39 -3.45 11.99
CA ALA A 106 -6.31 -3.59 13.44
C ALA A 106 -6.92 -4.92 13.87
N SER A 107 -6.46 -5.47 15.00
CA SER A 107 -7.16 -6.56 15.66
C SER A 107 -8.39 -6.01 16.41
N GLY A 108 -9.55 -6.62 16.17
CA GLY A 108 -10.82 -6.19 16.78
C GLY A 108 -11.41 -4.91 16.16
N ALA A 109 -12.42 -4.34 16.84
CA ALA A 109 -13.17 -3.18 16.35
C ALA A 109 -12.52 -1.81 16.67
N THR A 110 -11.19 -1.73 16.58
CA THR A 110 -10.43 -0.49 16.86
C THR A 110 -10.06 0.25 15.57
N HIS A 111 -9.55 1.49 15.69
CA HIS A 111 -9.07 2.30 14.55
C HIS A 111 -10.11 2.52 13.44
N ARG A 112 -11.41 2.57 13.81
CA ARG A 112 -12.51 2.81 12.87
C ARG A 112 -12.52 4.24 12.32
N ASN A 113 -11.83 5.17 12.95
CA ASN A 113 -11.68 6.56 12.52
C ASN A 113 -10.45 6.80 11.61
N PHE A 114 -9.84 5.74 11.06
CA PHE A 114 -8.73 5.87 10.13
C PHE A 114 -9.15 5.45 8.72
N LEU A 115 -8.65 6.15 7.71
CA LEU A 115 -8.85 5.85 6.30
C LEU A 115 -7.51 5.78 5.58
N ARG A 116 -7.28 4.69 4.85
CA ARG A 116 -6.09 4.48 4.01
C ARG A 116 -6.42 4.80 2.56
N VAL A 117 -5.76 5.84 2.05
CA VAL A 117 -5.83 6.25 0.64
C VAL A 117 -4.57 5.77 -0.06
N THR A 118 -4.70 5.30 -1.31
CA THR A 118 -3.55 4.91 -2.14
C THR A 118 -3.31 5.92 -3.25
N PHE A 119 -2.04 6.16 -3.56
CA PHE A 119 -1.61 7.02 -4.66
C PHE A 119 -0.77 6.24 -5.70
N ALA A 120 -0.68 4.92 -5.55
CA ALA A 120 0.16 4.06 -6.36
C ALA A 120 -0.58 3.44 -7.55
N PHE A 121 -1.88 3.23 -7.42
CA PHE A 121 -2.72 2.68 -8.48
C PHE A 121 -3.29 3.83 -9.33
N HIS A 122 -3.27 3.67 -10.66
CA HIS A 122 -3.48 4.67 -11.74
C HIS A 122 -2.21 5.39 -12.19
#